data_AF-A0A9Q5FQB4-F1
#
_entry.id   AF-A0A9Q5FQB4-F1
#
_cell.length_a   1.000
_cell.length_b   1.000
_cell.length_c   1.000
_cell.angle_alpha   90.00
_cell.angle_beta   90.00
_cell.angle_gamma   90.00
#
_symmetry.space_group_name_H-M   'P 1'
#
loop_
_entity.id
_entity.type
_entity.pdbx_description
1 polymer ?
#
loop_
_entity_poly.entity_id
_entity_poly.type
_entity_poly.pdbx_seq_one_letter_code
_entity_poly.pdbx_strand_id
1 'polypeptide(L)'
;MILWRISSYADLSGTGGLRVSGRWHQAGRPVVYTATSPPGAMLEVLVHLEIDPEDFPATMQLLRIEVPDSVSQAQMPTLPAGWSAETELTRGIGNQFLDECNALLLPVPSAIICPAWARS
;
A
#
# COMPACT_ATOMS: atom_id res chain seq x y z
N MET A 1 -0.10 12.05 11.67
CA MET A 1 0.76 10.85 11.53
C MET A 1 1.82 11.01 10.44
N ILE A 2 2.85 10.15 10.41
CA ILE A 2 3.88 10.13 9.34
C ILE A 2 3.76 8.83 8.55
N LEU A 3 3.73 8.94 7.22
CA LEU A 3 3.74 7.83 6.27
C LEU A 3 4.98 7.90 5.37
N TRP A 4 5.33 6.77 4.77
CA TRP A 4 6.53 6.61 3.96
C TRP A 4 6.20 5.95 2.63
N ARG A 5 6.81 6.43 1.55
CA ARG A 5 6.68 5.85 0.21
C ARG A 5 8.06 5.71 -0.41
N ILE A 6 8.30 4.59 -1.10
CA ILE A 6 9.46 4.44 -1.98
C ILE A 6 8.96 4.42 -3.42
N SER A 7 9.49 5.32 -4.26
CA SER A 7 9.08 5.43 -5.67
C SER A 7 10.10 6.21 -6.48
N SER A 8 10.13 6.02 -7.79
CA SER A 8 10.88 6.88 -8.72
C SER A 8 10.26 8.27 -8.93
N TYR A 9 9.15 8.58 -8.26
CA TYR A 9 8.40 9.82 -8.40
C TYR A 9 8.28 10.55 -7.06
N ALA A 10 8.61 11.84 -7.05
CA ALA A 10 8.55 12.72 -5.88
C ALA A 10 7.18 13.40 -5.70
N ASP A 11 6.09 12.70 -6.00
CA ASP A 11 4.72 13.22 -5.94
C ASP A 11 3.76 12.19 -5.32
N LEU A 12 2.49 12.57 -5.15
CA LEU A 12 1.41 11.71 -4.65
C LEU A 12 0.28 11.54 -5.70
N SER A 13 0.61 11.66 -6.99
CA SER A 13 -0.38 11.59 -8.08
C SER A 13 -1.01 10.21 -8.25
N GLY A 14 -0.28 9.15 -7.86
CA GLY A 14 -0.76 7.76 -7.94
C GLY A 14 -1.01 7.23 -9.36
N THR A 15 -0.54 7.94 -10.40
CA THR A 15 -0.84 7.63 -11.81
C THR A 15 -0.37 6.25 -12.27
N GLY A 16 0.58 5.63 -11.58
CA GLY A 16 0.99 4.23 -11.84
C GLY A 16 -0.17 3.23 -11.74
N GLY A 17 -1.13 3.48 -10.84
CA GLY A 17 -2.33 2.64 -10.67
C GLY A 17 -3.31 2.69 -11.85
N LEU A 18 -3.14 3.64 -12.79
CA LEU A 18 -3.89 3.63 -14.04
C LEU A 18 -3.43 2.49 -14.97
N ARG A 19 -2.20 2.02 -14.82
CA ARG A 19 -1.56 1.08 -15.76
C ARG A 19 -1.28 -0.29 -15.15
N VAL A 20 -1.03 -0.37 -13.85
CA VAL A 20 -0.58 -1.58 -13.17
C VAL A 20 -1.46 -1.83 -11.96
N SER A 21 -2.03 -3.04 -11.87
CA SER A 21 -2.80 -3.48 -10.70
C SER A 21 -1.87 -3.77 -9.52
N GLY A 22 -2.30 -3.44 -8.31
CA GLY A 22 -1.66 -3.84 -7.07
C GLY A 22 -2.42 -4.95 -6.36
N ARG A 23 -2.08 -5.18 -5.09
CA ARG A 23 -2.84 -6.06 -4.20
C ARG A 23 -4.21 -5.49 -3.86
N TRP A 24 -4.22 -4.22 -3.47
CA TRP A 24 -5.42 -3.50 -3.03
C TRP A 24 -6.11 -2.67 -4.13
N HIS A 25 -5.78 -2.88 -5.40
CA HIS A 25 -6.54 -2.24 -6.49
C HIS A 25 -6.31 -2.96 -7.83
N GLN A 26 -7.29 -2.84 -8.72
CA GLN A 26 -7.14 -3.15 -10.13
C GLN A 26 -6.76 -1.90 -10.91
N ALA A 27 -5.94 -2.07 -11.95
CA ALA A 27 -5.54 -1.00 -12.86
C ALA A 27 -6.75 -0.21 -13.38
N GLY A 28 -6.57 1.10 -13.50
CA GLY A 28 -7.60 2.05 -13.96
C GLY A 28 -7.94 3.14 -12.94
N ARG A 29 -7.30 3.15 -11.77
CA ARG A 29 -7.52 4.15 -10.71
C ARG A 29 -6.18 4.69 -10.20
N PRO A 30 -6.03 6.01 -10.02
CA PRO A 30 -4.84 6.54 -9.37
C PRO A 30 -4.85 6.11 -7.89
N VAL A 31 -3.72 5.59 -7.41
CA VAL A 31 -3.58 5.16 -6.02
C VAL A 31 -2.13 5.27 -5.57
N VAL A 32 -1.93 5.58 -4.29
CA VAL A 32 -0.61 5.65 -3.67
C VAL A 32 -0.53 4.64 -2.53
N TYR A 33 0.50 3.79 -2.58
CA TYR A 33 0.83 2.87 -1.50
C TYR A 33 1.84 3.53 -0.57
N THR A 34 1.58 3.45 0.73
CA THR A 34 2.46 3.98 1.77
C THR A 34 2.59 2.98 2.91
N ALA A 35 3.71 3.01 3.61
CA ALA A 35 3.93 2.28 4.85
C ALA A 35 4.01 3.23 6.04
N THR A 36 3.81 2.70 7.25
CA THR A 36 3.95 3.45 8.51
C THR A 36 5.40 3.59 8.98
N SER A 37 6.35 2.93 8.31
CA SER A 37 7.78 3.02 8.60
C SER A 37 8.63 2.94 7.32
N PRO A 38 9.84 3.55 7.29
CA PRO A 38 10.75 3.40 6.15
C PRO A 38 11.16 1.95 5.85
N PRO A 39 11.50 1.10 6.85
CA PRO A 39 11.80 -0.30 6.59
C PRO A 39 10.62 -1.08 6.00
N GLY A 40 9.39 -0.76 6.43
CA GLY A 40 8.18 -1.36 5.87
C GLY A 40 8.01 -1.02 4.39
N ALA A 41 8.23 0.24 4.01
CA ALA A 41 8.18 0.65 2.61
C ALA A 41 9.25 -0.07 1.76
N MET A 42 10.46 -0.25 2.31
CA MET A 42 11.55 -0.96 1.62
C MET A 42 11.21 -2.44 1.40
N LEU A 43 10.70 -3.13 2.42
CA LEU A 43 10.34 -4.54 2.31
C LEU A 43 9.28 -4.77 1.23
N GLU A 44 8.25 -3.92 1.20
CA GLU A 44 7.19 -4.00 0.18
C GLU A 44 7.76 -3.85 -1.24
N VAL A 45 8.73 -2.96 -1.44
CA VAL A 45 9.38 -2.77 -2.75
C VAL A 45 10.27 -3.96 -3.14
N LEU A 46 11.11 -4.44 -2.23
CA LEU A 46 12.02 -5.57 -2.51
C LEU A 46 11.24 -6.84 -2.87
N VAL A 47 10.18 -7.15 -2.12
CA VAL A 47 9.36 -8.35 -2.35
C VAL A 47 8.52 -8.23 -3.62
N HIS A 48 7.91 -7.07 -3.89
CA HIS A 48 7.02 -6.93 -5.05
C HIS A 48 7.74 -6.71 -6.37
N LEU A 49 8.94 -6.12 -6.35
CA LEU A 49 9.72 -5.94 -7.58
C LEU A 49 10.61 -7.14 -7.88
N GLU A 50 10.75 -8.09 -6.94
CA GLU A 50 11.69 -9.22 -7.04
C GLU A 50 13.12 -8.74 -7.37
N ILE A 51 13.51 -7.59 -6.81
CA ILE A 51 14.80 -6.95 -7.06
C ILE A 51 15.75 -7.29 -5.92
N ASP A 52 16.93 -7.79 -6.28
CA ASP A 52 18.02 -7.94 -5.33
C ASP A 52 18.51 -6.56 -4.86
N PRO A 53 18.95 -6.40 -3.59
CA PRO A 53 19.37 -5.10 -3.06
C PRO A 53 20.46 -4.39 -3.88
N GLU A 54 21.29 -5.14 -4.59
CA GLU A 54 22.34 -4.62 -5.47
C GLU A 54 21.82 -4.00 -6.78
N ASP A 55 20.63 -4.41 -7.23
CA ASP A 55 19.96 -3.93 -8.44
C ASP A 55 18.92 -2.84 -8.14
N PHE A 56 18.89 -2.33 -6.91
CA PHE A 56 17.93 -1.34 -6.49
C PHE A 56 18.04 -0.06 -7.34
N PRO A 57 16.99 0.37 -8.06
CA PRO A 57 17.14 1.44 -9.04
C PRO A 57 17.54 2.77 -8.37
N ALA A 58 18.60 3.40 -8.87
CA ALA A 58 19.10 4.68 -8.37
C ALA A 58 18.07 5.84 -8.47
N THR A 59 17.00 5.66 -9.25
CA THR A 59 15.90 6.63 -9.36
C THR A 59 14.93 6.58 -8.19
N MET A 60 14.94 5.50 -7.39
CA MET A 60 14.04 5.33 -6.25
C MET A 60 14.36 6.32 -5.14
N GLN A 61 13.32 6.95 -4.61
CA GLN A 61 13.40 7.94 -3.54
C GLN A 61 12.53 7.53 -2.38
N LEU A 62 12.98 7.79 -1.15
CA LEU A 62 12.18 7.66 0.06
C LEU A 62 11.49 9.00 0.35
N LEU A 63 10.16 9.01 0.22
CA LEU A 63 9.32 10.16 0.53
C LEU A 63 8.79 10.04 1.95
N ARG A 64 8.98 11.11 2.75
CA ARG A 64 8.32 11.31 4.03
C ARG A 64 7.05 12.13 3.83
N ILE A 65 5.91 11.59 4.24
CA ILE A 65 4.59 12.19 4.05
C ILE A 65 4.03 12.53 5.42
N GLU A 66 3.85 13.82 5.70
CA GLU A 66 3.13 14.27 6.88
C GLU A 66 1.65 14.31 6.61
N VAL A 67 0.87 13.62 7.44
CA VAL A 67 -0.58 13.58 7.33
C VAL A 67 -1.19 14.18 8.59
N PRO A 68 -2.07 15.18 8.51
CA PRO A 68 -2.76 15.73 9.67
C PRO A 68 -3.55 14.65 10.42
N ASP A 69 -3.63 14.73 11.74
CA ASP A 69 -4.37 13.73 12.52
C ASP A 69 -5.89 13.79 12.28
N SER A 70 -6.39 14.90 11.72
CA SER A 70 -7.79 15.09 11.31
C SER A 70 -8.14 14.46 9.97
N VAL A 71 -7.19 13.79 9.30
CA VAL A 71 -7.42 13.14 8.01
C VAL A 71 -8.53 12.07 8.11
N SER A 72 -9.38 11.97 7.09
CA SER A 72 -10.39 10.92 7.01
C SER A 72 -9.74 9.56 6.75
N GLN A 73 -10.17 8.56 7.53
CA GLN A 73 -9.72 7.17 7.39
C GLN A 73 -10.93 6.25 7.30
N ALA A 74 -10.97 5.39 6.29
CA ALA A 74 -11.97 4.35 6.17
C ALA A 74 -11.66 3.20 7.14
N GLN A 75 -12.69 2.48 7.56
CA GLN A 75 -12.52 1.27 8.35
C GLN A 75 -12.34 0.06 7.44
N MET A 76 -11.32 -0.74 7.73
CA MET A 76 -11.09 -2.00 7.02
C MET A 76 -12.15 -3.04 7.40
N PRO A 77 -12.78 -3.74 6.43
CA PRO A 77 -13.64 -4.87 6.75
C PRO A 77 -12.83 -6.02 7.36
N THR A 78 -13.51 -6.88 8.12
CA THR A 78 -12.92 -8.11 8.63
C THR A 78 -12.53 -9.01 7.46
N LEU A 79 -11.25 -9.36 7.37
CA LEU A 79 -10.73 -10.23 6.33
C LEU A 79 -10.88 -11.71 6.73
N PRO A 80 -11.22 -12.61 5.80
CA PRO A 80 -11.25 -14.04 6.08
C PRO A 80 -9.85 -14.59 6.37
N ALA A 81 -9.79 -15.77 7.00
CA ALA A 81 -8.52 -16.47 7.14
C ALA A 81 -7.95 -16.82 5.75
N GLY A 82 -6.65 -16.62 5.54
CA GLY A 82 -6.02 -16.87 4.24
C GLY A 82 -6.22 -15.77 3.19
N TRP A 83 -6.83 -14.63 3.55
CA TRP A 83 -7.10 -13.50 2.64
C TRP A 83 -5.89 -13.08 1.79
N SER A 84 -4.66 -13.25 2.29
CA SER A 84 -3.44 -12.85 1.59
C SER A 84 -3.19 -13.62 0.29
N ALA A 85 -3.77 -14.82 0.16
CA ALA A 85 -3.77 -15.61 -1.07
C ALA A 85 -4.89 -15.21 -2.05
N GLU A 86 -5.93 -14.50 -1.58
CA GLU A 86 -7.12 -14.14 -2.35
C GLU A 86 -7.01 -12.72 -2.93
N THR A 87 -6.22 -12.57 -3.99
CA THR A 87 -5.95 -11.24 -4.58
C THR A 87 -7.22 -10.53 -5.06
N GLU A 88 -8.16 -11.25 -5.66
CA GLU A 88 -9.42 -10.67 -6.15
C GLU A 88 -10.29 -10.11 -5.02
N LEU A 89 -10.31 -10.76 -3.86
CA LEU A 89 -10.99 -10.25 -2.67
C LEU A 89 -10.37 -8.91 -2.23
N THR A 90 -9.04 -8.85 -2.13
CA THR A 90 -8.33 -7.63 -1.71
C THR A 90 -8.47 -6.49 -2.71
N ARG A 91 -8.47 -6.78 -4.02
CA ARG A 91 -8.68 -5.80 -5.08
C ARG A 91 -10.11 -5.27 -5.05
N GLY A 92 -11.10 -6.14 -4.83
CA GLY A 92 -12.50 -5.73 -4.71
C GLY A 92 -12.70 -4.70 -3.59
N ILE A 93 -12.15 -4.97 -2.40
CA ILE A 93 -12.22 -4.06 -1.25
C ILE A 93 -11.60 -2.71 -1.57
N GLY A 94 -10.38 -2.70 -2.12
CA GLY A 94 -9.70 -1.44 -2.38
C GLY A 94 -10.24 -0.67 -3.60
N ASN A 95 -10.75 -1.37 -4.62
CA ASN A 95 -11.49 -0.73 -5.71
C ASN A 95 -12.73 -0.02 -5.19
N GLN A 96 -13.51 -0.70 -4.34
CA GLN A 96 -14.68 -0.10 -3.71
C GLN A 96 -14.31 1.16 -2.91
N PHE A 97 -13.25 1.10 -2.10
CA PHE A 97 -12.76 2.27 -1.36
C PHE A 97 -12.39 3.44 -2.29
N LEU A 98 -11.65 3.17 -3.37
CA LEU A 98 -11.23 4.19 -4.34
C LEU A 98 -12.42 4.78 -5.10
N ASP A 99 -13.41 3.96 -5.45
CA ASP A 99 -14.61 4.38 -6.19
C ASP A 99 -15.58 5.20 -5.30
N GLU A 100 -15.71 4.83 -4.02
CA GLU A 100 -16.56 5.54 -3.07
C GLU A 100 -16.00 6.91 -2.68
N CYS A 101 -14.68 7.09 -2.66
CA CYS A 101 -14.01 8.36 -2.36
C CYS A 101 -14.45 9.01 -1.02
N ASN A 102 -14.86 8.18 -0.05
CA ASN A 102 -15.42 8.64 1.23
C ASN A 102 -14.36 8.99 2.29
N ALA A 103 -13.10 8.54 2.10
CA ALA A 103 -11.99 8.86 2.99
C ALA A 103 -10.67 8.94 2.23
N LEU A 104 -9.68 9.66 2.79
CA LEU A 104 -8.37 9.80 2.15
C LEU A 104 -7.49 8.55 2.33
N LEU A 105 -7.57 7.90 3.49
CA LEU A 105 -6.76 6.73 3.81
C LEU A 105 -7.61 5.48 4.01
N LEU A 106 -7.09 4.34 3.57
CA LEU A 106 -7.57 3.01 3.95
C LEU A 106 -6.41 2.25 4.61
N PRO A 107 -6.43 2.07 5.94
CA PRO A 107 -5.46 1.22 6.63
C PRO A 107 -5.66 -0.24 6.22
N VAL A 108 -4.62 -0.87 5.66
CA VAL A 108 -4.65 -2.26 5.21
C VAL A 108 -3.52 -3.07 5.87
N PRO A 109 -3.73 -4.37 6.17
CA PRO A 109 -2.66 -5.22 6.66
C PRO A 109 -1.63 -5.53 5.57
N SER A 110 -0.36 -5.69 5.95
CA SER A 110 0.66 -6.22 5.05
C SER A 110 0.43 -7.72 4.82
N ALA A 111 0.56 -8.16 3.57
CA ALA A 111 0.54 -9.58 3.23
C ALA A 111 1.91 -10.26 3.43
N ILE A 112 2.97 -9.46 3.61
CA ILE A 112 4.35 -9.93 3.80
C ILE A 112 4.62 -10.10 5.31
N ILE A 113 4.38 -9.02 6.07
CA ILE A 113 4.52 -9.05 7.53
C ILE A 113 3.15 -9.35 8.12
N CYS A 114 2.92 -10.61 8.43
CA CYS A 114 1.84 -10.98 9.34
C CYS A 114 2.33 -10.77 10.79
N PRO A 115 1.70 -9.91 11.61
CA PRO A 115 2.06 -9.81 13.02
C PRO A 115 1.78 -11.16 13.71
N ALA A 116 2.83 -11.96 13.92
CA ALA A 116 2.74 -13.32 14.43
C ALA A 116 2.43 -13.42 15.94
N TRP A 117 2.09 -12.31 16.62
CA TRP A 117 1.94 -12.29 18.08
C TRP A 117 0.49 -12.42 18.59
N ALA A 118 -0.50 -12.65 17.71
CA ALA A 118 -1.85 -12.95 18.17
C ALA A 118 -2.01 -14.46 18.44
N ARG A 119 -1.65 -14.88 19.67
CA ARG A 119 -1.99 -16.13 20.40
C ARG A 119 -0.80 -17.05 20.71
N SER A 120 -0.30 -16.93 21.95
CA SER A 120 -0.04 -18.08 22.82
C SER A 120 -1.10 -18.11 23.90
#